data_AF-A0A838LS04-F1
#
_entry.id   AF-A0A838LS04-F1
#
_cell.length_a   1.000
_cell.length_b   1.000
_cell.length_c   1.000
_cell.angle_alpha   90.00
_cell.angle_beta   90.00
_cell.angle_gamma   90.00
#
_symmetry.space_group_name_H-M   'P 1'
#
loop_
_entity.id
_entity.type
_entity.pdbx_description
1 polymer ?
#
loop_
_entity_poly.entity_id
_entity_poly.type
_entity_poly.pdbx_seq_one_letter_code
_entity_poly.pdbx_strand_id
1 'polypeptide(L)'
;MDTLSVMTNPVADDAFVTRWKWRRDNASIPSLGGAVTVKLSSRHAADKIILAELGAIHHLLCVAEVQGANRLGNGLSIEVSCGAIKKAVAKGALKKDDAGRTDKLHVAQFSQFLATKYFEASISVVAPSRQEFDEPRIIQNYESELDIPPMAFIPSEAGNIVVSRHALNRFVERFAAADQIKAGMALSEVPDHKWTRAWRILETIIPQSKRIDIPGTEWQRIVRKYGEDTLAIHHPDSMNVFIVKREWFGLVMVTALRDSEYNRIVPKLPKYAGGRLIHQVT
;
A
#
# COMPACT_ATOMS: atom_id res chain seq x y z
N MET A 1 -2.93 -1.23 -21.91
CA MET A 1 -2.20 -0.94 -20.65
C MET A 1 -2.37 0.55 -20.40
N ASP A 2 -2.79 0.91 -19.21
CA ASP A 2 -3.00 2.32 -18.85
C ASP A 2 -1.70 2.92 -18.31
N THR A 3 -1.42 4.16 -18.67
CA THR A 3 -0.18 4.85 -18.33
C THR A 3 -0.45 6.19 -17.67
N LEU A 4 0.08 6.35 -16.46
CA LEU A 4 0.25 7.63 -15.78
C LEU A 4 1.67 8.13 -16.01
N SER A 5 1.83 9.28 -16.65
CA SER A 5 3.14 9.93 -16.78
C SER A 5 3.18 11.17 -15.91
N VAL A 6 4.23 11.31 -15.08
CA VAL A 6 4.44 12.46 -14.20
C VAL A 6 5.82 13.06 -14.38
N MET A 7 5.92 14.38 -14.22
CA MET A 7 7.18 15.11 -14.23
C MET A 7 7.12 16.28 -13.24
N THR A 8 8.05 16.27 -12.29
CA THR A 8 8.08 17.24 -11.19
C THR A 8 9.17 18.27 -11.39
N ASN A 9 8.83 19.55 -11.28
CA ASN A 9 9.77 20.65 -11.30
C ASN A 9 9.65 21.49 -10.02
N PRO A 10 10.77 21.96 -9.45
CA PRO A 10 10.73 22.89 -8.32
C PRO A 10 10.17 24.24 -8.76
N VAL A 11 9.45 24.89 -7.84
CA VAL A 11 8.97 26.27 -7.93
C VAL A 11 9.46 27.03 -6.69
N ALA A 12 9.11 28.31 -6.54
CA ALA A 12 9.43 29.08 -5.34
C ALA A 12 8.79 28.49 -4.06
N ASP A 13 9.36 28.82 -2.90
CA ASP A 13 8.80 28.59 -1.56
C ASP A 13 8.45 27.13 -1.21
N ASP A 14 9.37 26.19 -1.48
CA ASP A 14 9.18 24.75 -1.19
C ASP A 14 7.92 24.13 -1.87
N ALA A 15 7.41 24.79 -2.90
CA ALA A 15 6.37 24.29 -3.77
C ALA A 15 6.99 23.59 -5.00
N PHE A 16 6.34 22.52 -5.43
CA PHE A 16 6.73 21.72 -6.58
C PHE A 16 5.53 21.56 -7.49
N VAL A 17 5.71 21.70 -8.81
CA VAL A 17 4.64 21.46 -9.77
C VAL A 17 4.92 20.15 -10.49
N THR A 18 4.02 19.20 -10.30
CA THR A 18 4.04 17.92 -11.01
C THR A 18 3.07 17.97 -12.18
N ARG A 19 3.59 18.07 -13.40
CA ARG A 19 2.77 17.89 -14.60
C ARG A 19 2.44 16.41 -14.75
N TRP A 20 1.20 16.11 -15.12
CA TRP A 20 0.74 14.74 -15.27
C TRP A 20 -0.15 14.55 -16.49
N LYS A 21 -0.18 13.32 -17.00
CA LYS A 21 -1.12 12.90 -18.06
C LYS A 21 -1.51 11.43 -17.86
N TRP A 22 -2.74 11.11 -18.25
CA TRP A 22 -3.32 9.77 -18.17
C TRP A 22 -3.73 9.28 -19.56
N ARG A 23 -3.09 8.20 -20.02
CA ARG A 23 -3.42 7.51 -21.28
C ARG A 23 -4.04 6.16 -20.96
N ARG A 24 -5.24 5.92 -21.50
CA ARG A 24 -5.83 4.58 -21.53
C ARG A 24 -5.38 3.85 -22.78
N ASP A 25 -4.97 2.59 -22.63
CA ASP A 25 -4.61 1.70 -23.74
C ASP A 25 -3.74 2.33 -24.84
N ASN A 26 -2.70 3.07 -24.43
CA ASN A 26 -1.79 3.76 -25.35
C ASN A 26 -2.47 4.70 -26.36
N ALA A 27 -3.61 5.30 -25.99
CA ALA A 27 -4.28 6.29 -26.81
C ALA A 27 -3.33 7.43 -27.24
N SER A 28 -3.45 7.84 -28.51
CA SER A 28 -2.62 8.91 -29.09
C SER A 28 -2.78 10.25 -28.38
N ILE A 29 -3.95 10.52 -27.81
CA ILE A 29 -4.24 11.72 -27.03
C ILE A 29 -4.52 11.30 -25.58
N PRO A 30 -3.89 11.93 -24.57
CA PRO A 30 -4.20 11.68 -23.17
C PRO A 30 -5.66 12.01 -22.86
N SER A 31 -6.32 11.13 -22.12
CA SER A 31 -7.71 11.32 -21.71
C SER A 31 -7.87 12.39 -20.63
N LEU A 32 -6.94 12.43 -19.67
CA LEU A 32 -6.88 13.41 -18.59
C LEU A 32 -5.43 13.89 -18.46
N GLY A 33 -5.23 15.07 -17.86
CA GLY A 33 -3.92 15.57 -17.49
C GLY A 33 -4.02 16.95 -16.85
N GLY A 34 -2.88 17.52 -16.48
CA GLY A 34 -2.80 18.84 -15.86
C GLY A 34 -1.61 18.96 -14.93
N ALA A 35 -1.78 19.66 -13.82
CA ALA A 35 -0.74 19.88 -12.82
C ALA A 35 -1.21 19.56 -11.40
N VAL A 36 -0.33 18.98 -10.58
CA VAL A 36 -0.49 18.92 -9.12
C VAL A 36 0.55 19.82 -8.51
N THR A 37 0.11 20.88 -7.82
CA THR A 37 0.98 21.71 -6.99
C THR A 37 1.13 21.06 -5.64
N VAL A 38 2.35 20.66 -5.30
CA VAL A 38 2.69 19.96 -4.06
C VAL A 38 3.52 20.87 -3.17
N LYS A 39 3.03 21.14 -1.97
CA LYS A 39 3.77 21.85 -0.92
C LYS A 39 4.27 20.85 0.10
N LEU A 40 5.57 20.83 0.36
CA LEU A 40 6.17 19.96 1.37
C LEU A 40 6.33 20.72 2.68
N SER A 41 5.97 20.06 3.78
CA SER A 41 6.24 20.61 5.11
C SER A 41 7.75 20.74 5.36
N SER A 42 8.12 21.68 6.23
CA SER A 42 9.52 21.93 6.63
C SER A 42 10.19 20.73 7.32
N ARG A 43 9.41 19.71 7.71
CA ARG A 43 9.89 18.44 8.27
C ARG A 43 10.68 17.61 7.26
N HIS A 44 10.51 17.86 5.96
CA HIS A 44 11.16 17.13 4.89
C HIS A 44 12.33 17.92 4.31
N ALA A 45 13.53 17.74 4.87
CA ALA A 45 14.72 18.48 4.45
C ALA A 45 15.41 17.94 3.19
N ALA A 46 15.28 16.64 2.91
CA ALA A 46 16.00 15.95 1.84
C ALA A 46 15.07 15.40 0.75
N ASP A 47 15.61 15.28 -0.47
CA ASP A 47 14.95 14.62 -1.60
C ASP A 47 13.54 15.18 -1.93
N LYS A 48 13.33 16.47 -1.65
CA LYS A 48 12.04 17.16 -1.77
C LYS A 48 11.36 16.92 -3.12
N ILE A 49 12.09 17.02 -4.24
CA ILE A 49 11.52 16.78 -5.57
C ILE A 49 10.96 15.35 -5.75
N ILE A 50 11.63 14.35 -5.15
CA ILE A 50 11.20 12.94 -5.21
C ILE A 50 9.95 12.75 -4.34
N LEU A 51 9.92 13.37 -3.16
CA LEU A 51 8.77 13.31 -2.25
C LEU A 51 7.56 14.03 -2.82
N ALA A 52 7.77 15.16 -3.50
CA ALA A 52 6.72 15.87 -4.20
C ALA A 52 6.13 15.03 -5.34
N GLU A 53 6.98 14.40 -6.15
CA GLU A 53 6.52 13.49 -7.21
C GLU A 53 5.72 12.31 -6.64
N LEU A 54 6.20 11.68 -5.57
CA LEU A 54 5.49 10.59 -4.89
C LEU A 54 4.13 11.02 -4.33
N GLY A 55 4.06 12.21 -3.75
CA GLY A 55 2.80 12.74 -3.23
C GLY A 55 1.83 13.15 -4.35
N ALA A 56 2.31 13.68 -5.48
CA ALA A 56 1.46 13.91 -6.64
C ALA A 56 0.91 12.59 -7.21
N ILE A 57 1.75 11.55 -7.35
CA ILE A 57 1.29 10.22 -7.78
C ILE A 57 0.25 9.68 -6.80
N HIS A 58 0.47 9.82 -5.48
CA HIS A 58 -0.51 9.40 -4.48
C HIS A 58 -1.81 10.17 -4.59
N HIS A 59 -1.77 11.50 -4.73
CA HIS A 59 -2.97 12.30 -4.89
C HIS A 59 -3.78 11.83 -6.10
N LEU A 60 -3.13 11.66 -7.25
CA LEU A 60 -3.78 11.23 -8.49
C LEU A 60 -4.39 9.83 -8.37
N LEU A 61 -3.66 8.88 -7.75
CA LEU A 61 -4.08 7.48 -7.67
C LEU A 61 -5.04 7.19 -6.51
N CYS A 62 -4.83 7.79 -5.34
CA CYS A 62 -5.53 7.45 -4.10
C CYS A 62 -6.57 8.47 -3.67
N VAL A 63 -6.47 9.73 -4.10
CA VAL A 63 -7.36 10.83 -3.63
C VAL A 63 -8.30 11.25 -4.75
N ALA A 64 -7.76 11.68 -5.89
CA ALA A 64 -8.53 12.07 -7.06
C ALA A 64 -9.05 10.85 -7.87
N GLU A 65 -8.41 9.69 -7.68
CA GLU A 65 -8.73 8.44 -8.37
C GLU A 65 -8.95 8.61 -9.89
N VAL A 66 -8.02 9.31 -10.56
CA VAL A 66 -8.15 9.70 -11.99
C VAL A 66 -8.30 8.49 -12.94
N GLN A 67 -7.83 7.33 -12.49
CA GLN A 67 -7.92 6.04 -13.16
C GLN A 67 -9.22 5.25 -12.85
N GLY A 68 -10.08 5.77 -11.98
CA GLY A 68 -11.29 5.14 -11.46
C GLY A 68 -11.12 4.58 -10.04
N ALA A 69 -12.27 4.49 -9.35
CA ALA A 69 -12.35 4.01 -7.97
C ALA A 69 -11.91 2.55 -7.83
N ASN A 70 -11.28 2.22 -6.70
CA ASN A 70 -10.80 0.87 -6.36
C ASN A 70 -9.82 0.26 -7.39
N ARG A 71 -9.15 1.09 -8.19
CA ARG A 71 -8.11 0.62 -9.12
C ARG A 71 -6.85 0.19 -8.35
N LEU A 72 -6.27 -0.92 -8.78
CA LEU A 72 -5.01 -1.47 -8.30
C LEU A 72 -3.93 -1.42 -9.41
N GLY A 73 -2.72 -1.88 -9.09
CA GLY A 73 -1.57 -1.81 -10.01
C GLY A 73 -1.63 -2.70 -11.26
N ASN A 74 -2.60 -3.62 -11.39
CA ASN A 74 -2.65 -4.56 -12.50
C ASN A 74 -2.90 -3.85 -13.84
N GLY A 75 -1.99 -4.00 -14.81
CA GLY A 75 -2.11 -3.30 -16.11
C GLY A 75 -1.91 -1.78 -16.04
N LEU A 76 -1.31 -1.27 -14.95
CA LEU A 76 -0.91 0.12 -14.78
C LEU A 76 0.60 0.28 -15.04
N SER A 77 0.97 1.32 -15.78
CA SER A 77 2.33 1.81 -15.92
C SER A 77 2.44 3.22 -15.37
N ILE A 78 3.50 3.49 -14.62
CA ILE A 78 3.80 4.79 -14.04
C ILE A 78 5.17 5.21 -14.55
N GLU A 79 5.17 6.24 -15.38
CA GLU A 79 6.38 6.89 -15.88
C GLU A 79 6.73 8.05 -14.95
N VAL A 80 7.87 7.93 -14.28
CA VAL A 80 8.36 8.90 -13.30
C VAL A 80 9.59 9.64 -13.83
N SER A 81 9.82 10.85 -13.35
CA SER A 81 11.05 11.60 -13.65
C SER A 81 12.19 11.20 -12.69
N CYS A 82 11.84 10.77 -11.47
CA CYS A 82 12.80 10.46 -10.41
C CYS A 82 13.17 8.96 -10.34
N GLY A 83 14.40 8.61 -10.73
CA GLY A 83 14.88 7.22 -10.70
C GLY A 83 14.94 6.57 -9.32
N ALA A 84 15.00 7.37 -8.24
CA ALA A 84 14.94 6.87 -6.87
C ALA A 84 13.61 6.16 -6.56
N ILE A 85 12.50 6.61 -7.17
CA ILE A 85 11.18 5.98 -7.01
C ILE A 85 11.22 4.54 -7.53
N LYS A 86 11.75 4.32 -8.75
CA LYS A 86 11.92 2.98 -9.33
C LYS A 86 12.78 2.07 -8.45
N LYS A 87 13.82 2.60 -7.79
CA LYS A 87 14.65 1.82 -6.86
C LYS A 87 13.88 1.46 -5.59
N ALA A 88 13.11 2.39 -5.03
CA ALA A 88 12.33 2.21 -3.80
C ALA A 88 11.25 1.12 -3.92
N VAL A 89 10.71 0.94 -5.13
CA VAL A 89 9.63 -0.01 -5.45
C VAL A 89 10.10 -1.23 -6.25
N ALA A 90 11.40 -1.52 -6.25
CA ALA A 90 11.97 -2.62 -7.01
C ALA A 90 11.45 -3.98 -6.52
N LYS A 91 10.46 -4.55 -7.23
CA LYS A 91 9.70 -5.75 -6.84
C LYS A 91 10.56 -6.93 -6.37
N GLY A 92 11.64 -7.26 -7.09
CA GLY A 92 12.53 -8.36 -6.69
C GLY A 92 13.15 -8.17 -5.30
N ALA A 93 13.52 -6.95 -4.94
CA ALA A 93 14.01 -6.62 -3.60
C ALA A 93 12.87 -6.60 -2.58
N LEU A 94 11.72 -6.00 -2.94
CA LEU A 94 10.54 -5.95 -2.08
C LEU A 94 10.05 -7.33 -1.64
N LYS A 95 10.12 -8.33 -2.52
CA LYS A 95 9.73 -9.71 -2.21
C LYS A 95 10.78 -10.48 -1.41
N LYS A 96 12.06 -10.11 -1.52
CA LYS A 96 13.17 -10.85 -0.91
C LYS A 96 13.49 -10.33 0.49
N ASP A 97 13.59 -9.00 0.61
CA ASP A 97 14.18 -8.34 1.77
C ASP A 97 13.17 -7.42 2.50
N ASP A 98 11.88 -7.45 2.11
CA ASP A 98 10.84 -6.52 2.57
C ASP A 98 11.17 -5.03 2.35
N ALA A 99 12.19 -4.75 1.51
CA ALA A 99 12.75 -3.44 1.26
C ALA A 99 13.09 -3.25 -0.23
N GLY A 100 12.97 -2.02 -0.71
CA GLY A 100 13.42 -1.67 -2.06
C GLY A 100 14.95 -1.63 -2.16
N ARG A 101 15.47 -1.26 -3.33
CA ARG A 101 16.92 -1.03 -3.57
C ARG A 101 17.39 0.38 -3.19
N THR A 102 16.61 1.10 -2.38
CA THR A 102 16.97 2.43 -1.91
C THR A 102 17.43 2.36 -0.47
N ASP A 103 18.51 3.06 -0.18
CA ASP A 103 19.05 3.37 1.15
C ASP A 103 18.31 4.53 1.83
N LYS A 104 17.49 5.29 1.07
CA LYS A 104 16.75 6.45 1.55
C LYS A 104 15.45 6.02 2.21
N LEU A 105 15.46 5.90 3.53
CA LEU A 105 14.31 5.48 4.34
C LEU A 105 13.05 6.33 4.09
N HIS A 106 13.19 7.64 3.97
CA HIS A 106 12.07 8.55 3.73
C HIS A 106 11.43 8.34 2.34
N VAL A 107 12.23 8.09 1.29
CA VAL A 107 11.71 7.74 -0.05
C VAL A 107 11.01 6.38 0.00
N ALA A 108 11.59 5.40 0.70
CA ALA A 108 10.95 4.09 0.88
C ALA A 108 9.58 4.22 1.56
N GLN A 109 9.48 5.05 2.61
CA GLN A 109 8.23 5.32 3.33
C GLN A 109 7.19 6.01 2.43
N PHE A 110 7.58 7.05 1.69
CA PHE A 110 6.67 7.76 0.77
C PHE A 110 6.23 6.92 -0.43
N SER A 111 7.01 5.90 -0.80
CA SER A 111 6.66 4.97 -1.87
C SER A 111 5.79 3.79 -1.43
N GLN A 112 5.42 3.72 -0.14
CA GLN A 112 4.80 2.52 0.42
C GLN A 112 3.50 2.13 -0.27
N PHE A 113 2.65 3.09 -0.67
CA PHE A 113 1.41 2.81 -1.39
C PHE A 113 1.66 2.15 -2.76
N LEU A 114 2.77 2.49 -3.44
CA LEU A 114 3.19 1.83 -4.67
C LEU A 114 3.73 0.42 -4.41
N ALA A 115 4.44 0.24 -3.29
CA ALA A 115 4.94 -1.05 -2.85
C ALA A 115 3.86 -1.95 -2.21
N THR A 116 2.61 -1.51 -2.11
CA THR A 116 1.49 -2.28 -1.55
C THR A 116 0.27 -2.26 -2.47
N LYS A 117 -0.63 -1.26 -2.37
CA LYS A 117 -1.87 -1.16 -3.17
C LYS A 117 -1.62 -1.29 -4.67
N TYR A 118 -0.56 -0.66 -5.17
CA TYR A 118 -0.18 -0.68 -6.58
C TYR A 118 1.01 -1.59 -6.88
N PHE A 119 1.24 -2.64 -6.08
CA PHE A 119 2.41 -3.52 -6.21
C PHE A 119 2.61 -4.07 -7.63
N GLU A 120 1.53 -4.39 -8.36
CA GLU A 120 1.63 -4.89 -9.74
C GLU A 120 2.06 -3.83 -10.77
N ALA A 121 1.96 -2.54 -10.45
CA ALA A 121 2.26 -1.48 -11.39
C ALA A 121 3.70 -1.58 -11.92
N SER A 122 3.87 -1.29 -13.20
CA SER A 122 5.19 -1.16 -13.81
C SER A 122 5.68 0.28 -13.62
N ILE A 123 6.92 0.44 -13.19
CA ILE A 123 7.51 1.76 -12.94
C ILE A 123 8.75 1.93 -13.81
N SER A 124 8.70 2.93 -14.69
CA SER A 124 9.75 3.27 -15.64
C SER A 124 10.19 4.71 -15.42
N VAL A 125 11.46 5.00 -15.74
CA VAL A 125 12.00 6.35 -15.65
C VAL A 125 12.05 6.92 -17.06
N VAL A 126 11.42 8.06 -17.26
CA VAL A 126 11.43 8.78 -18.54
C VAL A 126 12.22 10.06 -18.35
N ALA A 127 13.19 10.28 -19.24
CA ALA A 127 13.98 11.51 -19.20
C ALA A 127 13.07 12.72 -19.52
N PRO A 128 13.23 13.88 -18.86
CA PRO A 128 12.41 15.07 -19.12
C PRO A 128 12.37 15.45 -20.60
N SER A 129 13.49 15.30 -21.31
CA SER A 129 13.60 15.60 -22.75
C SER A 129 12.79 14.68 -23.66
N ARG A 130 12.30 13.54 -23.13
CA ARG A 130 11.49 12.56 -23.86
C ARG A 130 10.02 12.57 -23.42
N GLN A 131 9.68 13.41 -22.46
CA GLN A 131 8.35 13.45 -21.87
C GLN A 131 7.56 14.62 -22.46
N GLU A 132 7.00 14.41 -23.65
CA GLU A 132 6.08 15.37 -24.25
C GLU A 132 4.75 15.34 -23.50
N PHE A 133 4.34 16.47 -22.92
CA PHE A 133 3.03 16.62 -22.31
C PHE A 133 2.08 17.25 -23.32
N ASP A 134 1.59 16.40 -24.23
CA ASP A 134 0.49 16.75 -25.13
C ASP A 134 -0.71 17.27 -24.35
N GLU A 135 -1.50 18.13 -24.99
CA GLU A 135 -2.72 18.65 -24.40
C GLU A 135 -3.73 17.50 -24.17
N PRO A 136 -4.15 17.25 -22.92
CA PRO A 136 -5.12 16.20 -22.63
C PRO A 136 -6.53 16.63 -23.06
N ARG A 137 -7.41 15.67 -23.28
CA ARG A 137 -8.84 15.95 -23.58
C ARG A 137 -9.54 16.72 -22.46
N ILE A 138 -9.14 16.47 -21.22
CA ILE A 138 -9.67 17.14 -20.03
C ILE A 138 -8.49 17.56 -19.16
N ILE A 139 -8.45 18.84 -18.83
CA ILE A 139 -7.44 19.43 -17.94
C ILE A 139 -7.98 19.46 -16.50
N GLN A 140 -7.20 18.93 -15.56
CA GLN A 140 -7.50 18.89 -14.14
C GLN A 140 -6.26 19.27 -13.34
N ASN A 141 -6.40 20.34 -12.54
CA ASN A 141 -5.35 20.84 -11.67
C ASN A 141 -5.71 20.60 -10.22
N TYR A 142 -4.71 20.26 -9.41
CA TYR A 142 -4.88 19.92 -8.01
C TYR A 142 -3.84 20.63 -7.15
N GLU A 143 -4.16 20.78 -5.88
CA GLU A 143 -3.23 21.20 -4.84
C GLU A 143 -3.14 20.12 -3.77
N SER A 144 -1.94 19.88 -3.28
CA SER A 144 -1.68 18.88 -2.25
C SER A 144 -0.63 19.41 -1.26
N GLU A 145 -0.94 19.33 0.02
CA GLU A 145 -0.01 19.58 1.10
C GLU A 145 0.46 18.25 1.69
N LEU A 146 1.77 18.08 1.84
CA LEU A 146 2.41 16.86 2.33
C LEU A 146 3.07 17.11 3.68
N ASP A 147 2.28 16.88 4.73
CA ASP A 147 2.74 16.86 6.12
C ASP A 147 3.15 15.47 6.60
N ILE A 148 2.46 14.45 6.08
CA ILE A 148 2.66 13.05 6.42
C ILE A 148 2.95 12.24 5.15
N PRO A 149 3.67 11.11 5.25
CA PRO A 149 3.88 10.23 4.12
C PRO A 149 2.56 9.83 3.43
N PRO A 150 2.50 9.84 2.10
CA PRO A 150 1.33 9.39 1.36
C PRO A 150 1.12 7.88 1.53
N MET A 151 -0.03 7.51 2.08
CA MET A 151 -0.36 6.11 2.38
C MET A 151 -1.68 5.69 1.74
N ALA A 152 -1.77 4.41 1.38
CA ALA A 152 -3.04 3.78 1.03
C ALA A 152 -3.65 3.15 2.29
N PHE A 153 -4.86 3.57 2.63
CA PHE A 153 -5.57 3.13 3.82
C PHE A 153 -6.71 2.19 3.47
N ILE A 154 -6.98 1.24 4.36
CA ILE A 154 -8.19 0.43 4.37
C ILE A 154 -8.98 0.82 5.63
N PRO A 155 -10.21 1.35 5.48
CA PRO A 155 -11.04 1.71 6.63
C PRO A 155 -11.37 0.49 7.50
N SER A 156 -11.42 0.69 8.81
CA SER A 156 -11.87 -0.33 9.78
C SER A 156 -12.52 0.34 10.99
N GLU A 157 -13.22 -0.44 11.81
CA GLU A 157 -13.75 0.02 13.09
C GLU A 157 -12.65 0.53 14.04
N ALA A 158 -11.43 -0.02 13.95
CA ALA A 158 -10.29 0.45 14.72
C ALA A 158 -9.70 1.78 14.21
N GLY A 159 -10.06 2.20 13.00
CA GLY A 159 -9.52 3.36 12.29
C GLY A 159 -8.94 3.00 10.91
N ASN A 160 -8.38 3.99 10.22
CA ASN A 160 -7.74 3.80 8.93
C ASN A 160 -6.43 3.01 9.07
N ILE A 161 -6.37 1.82 8.45
CA ILE A 161 -5.22 0.93 8.54
C ILE A 161 -4.37 1.03 7.27
N VAL A 162 -3.09 1.35 7.45
CA VAL A 162 -2.06 1.22 6.42
C VAL A 162 -1.51 -0.20 6.46
N VAL A 163 -1.52 -0.90 5.34
CA VAL A 163 -0.85 -2.21 5.25
C VAL A 163 0.64 -1.99 5.00
N SER A 164 1.49 -2.50 5.90
CA SER A 164 2.94 -2.48 5.67
C SER A 164 3.35 -3.48 4.60
N ARG A 165 4.51 -3.24 3.97
CA ARG A 165 5.10 -4.18 3.00
C ARG A 165 5.30 -5.57 3.60
N HIS A 166 5.87 -5.61 4.81
CA HIS A 166 6.07 -6.86 5.54
C HIS A 166 4.75 -7.58 5.81
N ALA A 167 3.71 -6.86 6.27
CA ALA A 167 2.40 -7.46 6.49
C ALA A 167 1.78 -8.02 5.20
N LEU A 168 1.87 -7.30 4.09
CA LEU A 168 1.36 -7.76 2.80
C LEU A 168 2.12 -9.00 2.31
N ASN A 169 3.46 -9.02 2.43
CA ASN A 169 4.27 -10.18 2.10
C ASN A 169 3.93 -11.40 2.96
N ARG A 170 3.80 -11.22 4.29
CA ARG A 170 3.35 -12.29 5.19
C ARG A 170 1.95 -12.79 4.82
N PHE A 171 1.04 -11.90 4.42
CA PHE A 171 -0.29 -12.28 3.97
C PHE A 171 -0.26 -13.08 2.67
N VAL A 172 0.58 -12.68 1.71
CA VAL A 172 0.78 -13.42 0.46
C VAL A 172 1.34 -14.81 0.76
N GLU A 173 2.40 -14.91 1.54
CA GLU A 173 3.02 -16.20 1.89
C GLU A 173 2.05 -17.14 2.60
N ARG A 174 1.29 -16.62 3.57
CA ARG A 174 0.45 -17.43 4.46
C ARG A 174 -0.90 -17.80 3.85
N PHE A 175 -1.41 -16.97 2.93
CA PHE A 175 -2.76 -17.11 2.40
C PHE A 175 -2.81 -17.08 0.87
N ALA A 176 -2.39 -15.98 0.22
CA ALA A 176 -2.64 -15.81 -1.22
C ALA A 176 -1.83 -16.77 -2.12
N ALA A 177 -0.64 -17.15 -1.67
CA ALA A 177 0.31 -18.03 -2.36
C ALA A 177 0.70 -19.25 -1.50
N ALA A 178 -0.09 -19.58 -0.48
CA ALA A 178 0.25 -20.61 0.51
C ALA A 178 0.65 -21.96 -0.12
N ASP A 179 -0.06 -22.40 -1.17
CA ASP A 179 0.21 -23.68 -1.81
C ASP A 179 1.49 -23.65 -2.66
N GLN A 180 1.83 -22.49 -3.24
CA GLN A 180 3.09 -22.31 -3.97
C GLN A 180 4.28 -22.31 -3.00
N ILE A 181 4.15 -21.61 -1.88
CA ILE A 181 5.17 -21.61 -0.83
C ILE A 181 5.35 -23.01 -0.24
N LYS A 182 4.27 -23.75 0.01
CA LYS A 182 4.35 -25.16 0.46
C LYS A 182 5.02 -26.07 -0.57
N ALA A 183 4.86 -25.78 -1.86
CA ALA A 183 5.54 -26.48 -2.95
C ALA A 183 7.02 -26.09 -3.09
N GLY A 184 7.57 -25.25 -2.20
CA GLY A 184 8.98 -24.88 -2.17
C GLY A 184 9.34 -23.60 -2.95
N MET A 185 8.35 -22.90 -3.50
CA MET A 185 8.59 -21.63 -4.21
C MET A 185 9.02 -20.54 -3.23
N ALA A 186 10.10 -19.81 -3.54
CA ALA A 186 10.49 -18.64 -2.77
C ALA A 186 9.53 -17.48 -3.03
N LEU A 187 9.35 -16.57 -2.06
CA LEU A 187 8.44 -15.43 -2.23
C LEU A 187 8.83 -14.55 -3.44
N SER A 188 10.13 -14.43 -3.74
CA SER A 188 10.64 -13.71 -4.92
C SER A 188 10.14 -14.26 -6.26
N GLU A 189 9.78 -15.53 -6.31
CA GLU A 189 9.32 -16.25 -7.51
C GLU A 189 7.78 -16.24 -7.64
N VAL A 190 7.07 -15.89 -6.57
CA VAL A 190 5.60 -15.82 -6.58
C VAL A 190 5.15 -14.73 -7.57
N PRO A 191 4.21 -15.02 -8.48
CA PRO A 191 3.70 -14.04 -9.44
C PRO A 191 3.12 -12.79 -8.78
N ASP A 192 3.36 -11.61 -9.38
CA ASP A 192 2.93 -10.31 -8.81
C ASP A 192 1.41 -10.24 -8.57
N HIS A 193 0.60 -10.92 -9.38
CA HIS A 193 -0.86 -10.92 -9.23
C HIS A 193 -1.36 -11.43 -7.87
N LYS A 194 -0.51 -12.13 -7.12
CA LYS A 194 -0.81 -12.55 -5.74
C LYS A 194 -0.86 -11.38 -4.77
N TRP A 195 -0.10 -10.30 -4.99
CA TRP A 195 -0.16 -9.09 -4.16
C TRP A 195 -1.44 -8.30 -4.39
N THR A 196 -1.86 -8.13 -5.65
CA THR A 196 -3.15 -7.50 -5.97
C THR A 196 -4.30 -8.32 -5.40
N ARG A 197 -4.25 -9.65 -5.53
CA ARG A 197 -5.25 -10.54 -4.91
C ARG A 197 -5.26 -10.39 -3.39
N ALA A 198 -4.09 -10.37 -2.76
CA ALA A 198 -3.96 -10.16 -1.31
C ALA A 198 -4.57 -8.82 -0.88
N TRP A 199 -4.28 -7.73 -1.59
CA TRP A 199 -4.84 -6.42 -1.33
C TRP A 199 -6.37 -6.42 -1.42
N ARG A 200 -6.96 -7.00 -2.48
CA ARG A 200 -8.42 -7.14 -2.63
C ARG A 200 -9.07 -7.90 -1.48
N ILE A 201 -8.44 -8.98 -1.03
CA ILE A 201 -8.92 -9.75 0.11
C ILE A 201 -8.89 -8.86 1.36
N LEU A 202 -7.78 -8.17 1.61
CA LEU A 202 -7.62 -7.27 2.77
C LEU A 202 -8.66 -6.13 2.76
N GLU A 203 -8.92 -5.51 1.61
CA GLU A 203 -9.98 -4.50 1.45
C GLU A 203 -11.36 -5.03 1.80
N THR A 204 -11.60 -6.33 1.63
CA THR A 204 -12.88 -6.96 1.98
C THR A 204 -12.96 -7.29 3.47
N ILE A 205 -11.89 -7.84 4.06
CA ILE A 205 -11.94 -8.43 5.41
C ILE A 205 -11.55 -7.47 6.53
N ILE A 206 -10.67 -6.49 6.28
CA ILE A 206 -10.26 -5.51 7.30
C ILE A 206 -11.45 -4.66 7.77
N PRO A 207 -12.34 -4.14 6.91
CA PRO A 207 -13.51 -3.38 7.36
C PRO A 207 -14.45 -4.17 8.27
N GLN A 208 -14.46 -5.49 8.14
CA GLN A 208 -15.29 -6.42 8.92
C GLN A 208 -14.54 -7.02 10.12
N SER A 209 -13.28 -6.64 10.32
CA SER A 209 -12.46 -7.14 11.42
C SER A 209 -12.75 -6.37 12.69
N LYS A 210 -12.80 -7.10 13.81
CA LYS A 210 -13.06 -6.53 15.14
C LYS A 210 -11.81 -6.58 15.99
N ARG A 211 -11.64 -5.59 16.87
CA ARG A 211 -10.59 -5.65 17.89
C ARG A 211 -10.84 -6.86 18.80
N ILE A 212 -9.77 -7.56 19.13
CA ILE A 212 -9.78 -8.69 20.06
C ILE A 212 -8.66 -8.55 21.09
N ASP A 213 -8.86 -9.19 22.24
CA ASP A 213 -7.82 -9.36 23.24
C ASP A 213 -7.18 -10.74 23.06
N ILE A 214 -5.85 -10.75 22.94
CA ILE A 214 -5.06 -11.99 22.93
C ILE A 214 -4.64 -12.26 24.38
N PRO A 215 -5.01 -13.39 24.99
CA PRO A 215 -4.68 -13.66 26.39
C PRO A 215 -3.20 -13.96 26.66
N GLY A 216 -2.79 -13.63 27.88
CA GLY A 216 -1.64 -14.23 28.57
C GLY A 216 -0.26 -13.96 27.94
N THR A 217 0.54 -15.02 27.88
CA THR A 217 1.94 -15.00 27.42
C THR A 217 2.10 -14.66 25.95
N GLU A 218 1.10 -14.97 25.12
CA GLU A 218 1.20 -14.75 23.68
C GLU A 218 1.10 -13.26 23.34
N TRP A 219 0.27 -12.51 24.07
CA TRP A 219 0.25 -11.05 23.94
C TRP A 219 1.58 -10.44 24.34
N GLN A 220 2.20 -10.91 25.43
CA GLN A 220 3.53 -10.44 25.84
C GLN A 220 4.58 -10.69 24.76
N ARG A 221 4.50 -11.82 24.04
CA ARG A 221 5.38 -12.11 22.90
C ARG A 221 5.16 -11.15 21.73
N ILE A 222 3.90 -10.84 21.41
CA ILE A 222 3.55 -9.86 20.37
C ILE A 222 4.07 -8.47 20.74
N VAL A 223 3.83 -8.02 21.97
CA VAL A 223 4.28 -6.72 22.49
C VAL A 223 5.81 -6.64 22.50
N ARG A 224 6.52 -7.68 22.95
CA ARG A 224 8.00 -7.72 22.89
C ARG A 224 8.53 -7.60 21.46
N LYS A 225 7.81 -8.12 20.47
CA LYS A 225 8.24 -8.11 19.07
C LYS A 225 7.89 -6.80 18.34
N TYR A 226 6.72 -6.24 18.60
CA TYR A 226 6.16 -5.15 17.80
C TYR A 226 5.93 -3.84 18.58
N GLY A 227 6.06 -3.86 19.91
CA GLY A 227 5.93 -2.71 20.81
C GLY A 227 4.61 -2.67 21.59
N GLU A 228 4.58 -1.82 22.62
CA GLU A 228 3.43 -1.67 23.54
C GLU A 228 2.21 -1.02 22.86
N ASP A 229 2.42 -0.18 21.85
CA ASP A 229 1.36 0.49 21.08
C ASP A 229 0.70 -0.41 20.02
N THR A 230 0.65 -1.72 20.27
CA THR A 230 0.04 -2.70 19.36
C THR A 230 -1.36 -3.10 19.81
N LEU A 231 -2.18 -3.51 18.84
CA LEU A 231 -3.50 -4.10 19.02
C LEU A 231 -3.69 -5.25 18.03
N ALA A 232 -4.60 -6.17 18.35
CA ALA A 232 -5.00 -7.24 17.46
C ALA A 232 -6.42 -6.99 16.93
N ILE A 233 -6.61 -7.22 15.64
CA ILE A 233 -7.92 -7.29 15.01
C ILE A 233 -8.12 -8.67 14.39
N HIS A 234 -9.34 -9.16 14.37
CA HIS A 234 -9.69 -10.49 13.89
C HIS A 234 -10.90 -10.43 12.97
N HIS A 235 -10.80 -11.12 11.84
CA HIS A 235 -11.90 -11.33 10.92
C HIS A 235 -12.56 -12.70 11.17
N PRO A 236 -13.81 -12.76 11.67
CA PRO A 236 -14.44 -14.00 12.12
C PRO A 236 -14.61 -15.09 11.06
N ASP A 237 -14.87 -14.71 9.80
CA ASP A 237 -15.20 -15.69 8.76
C ASP A 237 -13.95 -16.30 8.15
N SER A 238 -12.92 -15.49 7.94
CA SER A 238 -11.63 -15.98 7.43
C SER A 238 -10.70 -16.47 8.54
N MET A 239 -11.08 -16.27 9.81
CA MET A 239 -10.28 -16.55 11.01
C MET A 239 -8.90 -15.85 11.02
N ASN A 240 -8.74 -14.77 10.24
CA ASN A 240 -7.47 -14.09 10.12
C ASN A 240 -7.27 -13.13 11.29
N VAL A 241 -6.12 -13.18 11.94
CA VAL A 241 -5.72 -12.24 12.98
C VAL A 241 -4.63 -11.32 12.44
N PHE A 242 -4.81 -10.01 12.58
CA PHE A 242 -3.86 -9.00 12.17
C PHE A 242 -3.34 -8.25 13.38
N ILE A 243 -2.02 -8.03 13.41
CA ILE A 243 -1.41 -7.15 14.40
C ILE A 243 -1.23 -5.78 13.78
N VAL A 244 -1.74 -4.79 14.47
CA VAL A 244 -1.73 -3.39 14.06
C VAL A 244 -1.00 -2.60 15.13
N LYS A 245 -0.14 -1.69 14.71
CA LYS A 245 0.64 -0.80 15.57
C LYS A 245 0.21 0.63 15.36
N ARG A 246 0.08 1.41 16.43
CA ARG A 246 -0.09 2.85 16.32
C ARG A 246 1.25 3.51 16.03
N GLU A 247 1.30 4.26 14.93
CA GLU A 247 2.41 5.10 14.53
C GLU A 247 1.94 6.56 14.50
N TRP A 248 2.89 7.50 14.45
CA TRP A 248 2.59 8.94 14.45
C TRP A 248 1.73 9.40 13.26
N PHE A 249 1.71 8.63 12.17
CA PHE A 249 0.93 8.89 10.96
C PHE A 249 -0.32 7.99 10.82
N GLY A 250 -0.64 7.17 11.82
CA GLY A 250 -1.85 6.34 11.83
C GLY A 250 -1.62 4.89 12.27
N LEU A 251 -2.61 4.04 12.00
CA LEU A 251 -2.53 2.61 12.32
C LEU A 251 -1.84 1.85 11.19
N VAL A 252 -0.83 1.06 11.52
CA VAL A 252 -0.06 0.27 10.55
C VAL A 252 -0.20 -1.21 10.87
N MET A 253 -0.73 -1.99 9.93
CA MET A 253 -0.68 -3.44 10.02
C MET A 253 0.77 -3.91 9.87
N VAL A 254 1.30 -4.53 10.91
CA VAL A 254 2.69 -5.00 10.96
C VAL A 254 2.81 -6.47 10.62
N THR A 255 1.77 -7.29 10.82
CA THR A 255 1.77 -8.69 10.35
C THR A 255 0.36 -9.25 10.26
N ALA A 256 0.20 -10.34 9.50
CA ALA A 256 -1.03 -11.15 9.43
C ALA A 256 -0.73 -12.57 9.89
N LEU A 257 -1.25 -12.98 11.05
CA LEU A 257 -0.95 -14.25 11.70
C LEU A 257 -1.69 -15.41 11.05
N ARG A 258 -1.11 -16.62 11.13
CA ARG A 258 -1.72 -17.83 10.56
C ARG A 258 -2.74 -18.42 11.52
N ASP A 259 -3.83 -18.92 10.94
CA ASP A 259 -4.94 -19.64 11.60
C ASP A 259 -4.48 -20.70 12.62
N SER A 260 -3.45 -21.49 12.30
CA SER A 260 -2.92 -22.55 13.17
C SER A 260 -2.19 -22.06 14.43
N GLU A 261 -1.71 -20.81 14.45
CA GLU A 261 -0.93 -20.28 15.57
C GLU A 261 -1.83 -19.68 16.68
N TYR A 262 -3.04 -19.20 16.35
CA TYR A 262 -3.86 -18.41 17.28
C TYR A 262 -5.33 -18.85 17.42
N ASN A 263 -5.82 -19.81 16.62
CA ASN A 263 -7.16 -20.42 16.80
C ASN A 263 -7.38 -21.07 18.18
N ARG A 264 -6.30 -21.34 18.91
CA ARG A 264 -6.35 -21.88 20.29
C ARG A 264 -6.53 -20.79 21.35
N ILE A 265 -6.26 -19.53 21.01
CA ILE A 265 -5.98 -18.45 21.95
C ILE A 265 -7.03 -17.33 21.85
N VAL A 266 -7.59 -17.09 20.65
CA VAL A 266 -8.72 -16.18 20.48
C VAL A 266 -10.00 -16.89 20.94
N PRO A 267 -10.79 -16.31 21.86
CA PRO A 267 -12.08 -16.87 22.25
C PRO A 267 -12.92 -17.09 21.00
N LYS A 268 -13.25 -18.35 20.70
CA LYS A 268 -14.07 -18.68 19.54
C LYS A 268 -15.44 -18.04 19.75
N LEU A 269 -15.73 -17.01 18.96
CA LEU A 269 -17.05 -16.38 18.97
C LEU A 269 -18.10 -17.47 18.67
N PRO A 270 -19.25 -17.48 19.37
CA PRO A 270 -20.27 -18.48 19.14
C PRO A 270 -20.74 -18.45 17.68
N LYS A 271 -20.82 -19.60 17.03
CA LYS A 271 -21.27 -19.70 15.63
C LYS A 271 -22.72 -20.18 15.61
N TYR A 272 -23.55 -19.58 14.74
CA TYR A 272 -24.87 -20.13 14.48
C TYR A 272 -24.76 -21.30 13.49
N ALA A 273 -25.28 -22.47 13.87
CA ALA A 273 -25.49 -23.58 12.95
C ALA A 273 -26.89 -24.16 13.16
N GLY A 274 -27.68 -24.24 12.08
CA GLY A 274 -29.05 -24.75 12.13
C GLY A 274 -29.97 -23.97 13.08
N GLY A 275 -29.80 -22.65 13.21
CA GLY A 275 -30.61 -21.81 14.10
C GLY A 275 -30.25 -21.91 15.59
N ARG A 276 -29.19 -22.63 15.96
CA ARG A 276 -28.68 -22.71 17.34
C ARG A 276 -27.33 -22.02 17.47
N LEU A 277 -27.15 -21.29 18.57
CA LEU A 277 -25.89 -20.68 18.96
C LEU A 277 -24.97 -21.79 19.50
N ILE A 278 -23.89 -22.10 18.79
CA ILE A 278 -22.88 -23.08 19.20
C ILE A 278 -21.71 -22.32 19.81
N HIS A 279 -21.53 -22.47 21.12
CA HIS A 279 -20.30 -22.09 21.79
C HIS A 279 -19.23 -23.13 21.45
N GLN A 280 -18.19 -22.73 20.72
CA GLN A 280 -17.09 -23.64 20.43
C GLN A 280 -16.25 -23.79 21.71
N VAL A 281 -16.26 -24.98 22.29
CA VAL A 281 -15.44 -25.32 23.46
C VAL A 281 -13.96 -25.20 23.08
N THR A 282 -13.18 -24.69 24.03
CA THR A 282 -11.75 -24.43 23.91
C THR A 282 -10.98 -25.70 23.63
#